data_AF-A0A9D5D9Q2-F1
#
_entry.id   AF-A0A9D5D9Q2-F1
#
_cell.length_a   1.000
_cell.length_b   1.000
_cell.length_c   1.000
_cell.angle_alpha   90.00
_cell.angle_beta   90.00
_cell.angle_gamma   90.00
#
_symmetry.space_group_name_H-M   'P 1'
#
loop_
_entity.id
_entity.type
_entity.pdbx_description
1 polymer ?
#
loop_
_entity_poly.entity_id
_entity_poly.type
_entity_poly.pdbx_seq_one_letter_code
_entity_poly.pdbx_strand_id
1 'polypeptide(L)'
;MAIASSLHPMSSMAKPFGGGRRSKPIRPVTGRFRASSDVPVPDFLSSDWFESRRKKPFGPRLNFSAEEAVQCQLDALKYNDQPRQDYGVEVMYRFAGFDPFERSTYFGPFFDLGQFERFRRIFHHSNYRVLLCHKERKILSSLWVKENRFKQRVWIQGSRPEEEEVFEFTMVQRVGGSWDGYWLTESLLHDGDGFSGGVAY
;
A
#
# COMPACT_ATOMS: atom_id res chain seq x y z
N MET A 1 -29.51 -39.80 -40.51
CA MET A 1 -29.88 -39.01 -41.71
C MET A 1 -30.08 -37.58 -41.22
N ALA A 2 -29.06 -36.74 -41.31
CA ALA A 2 -28.76 -35.84 -42.44
C ALA A 2 -29.70 -34.60 -42.42
N ILE A 3 -29.18 -33.43 -41.99
CA ILE A 3 -28.88 -32.21 -42.80
C ILE A 3 -30.14 -31.61 -43.45
N ALA A 4 -30.39 -30.30 -43.58
CA ALA A 4 -29.57 -29.10 -43.62
C ALA A 4 -30.52 -27.87 -43.63
N SER A 5 -29.97 -26.67 -43.40
CA SER A 5 -30.10 -25.44 -44.24
C SER A 5 -31.48 -24.98 -44.76
N SER A 6 -31.82 -23.70 -44.98
CA SER A 6 -31.20 -22.38 -44.84
C SER A 6 -32.10 -21.40 -45.63
N LEU A 7 -31.98 -20.11 -45.32
CA LEU A 7 -32.19 -18.93 -46.18
C LEU A 7 -33.61 -18.38 -46.50
N HIS A 8 -33.71 -17.08 -46.16
CA HIS A 8 -34.68 -16.05 -46.53
C HIS A 8 -34.90 -15.87 -48.05
N PRO A 9 -35.94 -15.12 -48.48
CA PRO A 9 -35.70 -13.74 -48.97
C PRO A 9 -36.84 -12.73 -48.63
N MET A 10 -36.54 -11.50 -48.24
CA MET A 10 -36.44 -10.24 -49.03
C MET A 10 -37.74 -9.60 -49.57
N SER A 11 -37.79 -8.26 -49.37
CA SER A 11 -38.36 -7.23 -50.26
C SER A 11 -39.89 -7.08 -50.27
N SER A 12 -40.56 -5.93 -50.42
CA SER A 12 -40.26 -4.49 -50.55
C SER A 12 -41.57 -3.74 -50.80
N MET A 13 -41.50 -2.39 -50.87
CA MET A 13 -42.45 -1.40 -51.45
C MET A 13 -43.42 -0.74 -50.46
N ALA A 14 -43.72 0.56 -50.52
CA ALA A 14 -43.31 1.72 -51.36
C ALA A 14 -43.74 3.01 -50.58
N LYS A 15 -42.98 4.13 -50.54
CA LYS A 15 -43.04 5.37 -51.39
C LYS A 15 -44.45 5.86 -51.78
N PRO A 16 -44.68 7.14 -52.19
CA PRO A 16 -43.87 8.39 -52.22
C PRO A 16 -44.67 9.62 -51.66
N PHE A 17 -44.20 10.87 -51.57
CA PHE A 17 -44.03 11.91 -52.62
C PHE A 17 -43.37 13.15 -51.97
N GLY A 18 -42.31 13.72 -52.54
CA GLY A 18 -42.34 14.91 -53.43
C GLY A 18 -41.92 16.16 -52.62
N GLY A 19 -41.07 17.10 -53.01
CA GLY A 19 -40.24 17.41 -54.17
C GLY A 19 -39.58 18.78 -53.87
N GLY A 20 -38.45 19.13 -54.51
CA GLY A 20 -38.02 20.53 -54.59
C GLY A 20 -36.56 20.92 -54.26
N ARG A 21 -35.74 20.95 -55.33
CA ARG A 21 -34.70 21.95 -55.71
C ARG A 21 -33.52 22.32 -54.77
N ARG A 22 -32.33 22.28 -55.38
CA ARG A 22 -30.97 22.60 -54.87
C ARG A 22 -30.74 24.11 -54.60
N SER A 23 -29.92 24.46 -53.60
CA SER A 23 -28.77 25.39 -53.75
C SER A 23 -27.84 25.52 -52.50
N LYS A 24 -26.53 25.37 -52.76
CA LYS A 24 -25.26 25.87 -52.16
C LYS A 24 -24.93 25.69 -50.65
N PRO A 25 -23.66 25.38 -50.30
CA PRO A 25 -23.23 25.11 -48.92
C PRO A 25 -22.78 26.39 -48.18
N ILE A 26 -23.18 26.51 -46.91
CA ILE A 26 -22.67 27.49 -45.95
C ILE A 26 -21.49 26.86 -45.20
N ARG A 27 -20.32 27.49 -45.25
CA ARG A 27 -19.14 27.10 -44.46
C ARG A 27 -19.33 27.59 -43.00
N PRO A 28 -19.21 26.74 -41.98
CA PRO A 28 -19.14 27.22 -40.60
C PRO A 28 -17.70 27.59 -40.25
N VAL A 29 -17.57 28.76 -39.65
CA VAL A 29 -16.35 29.36 -39.10
C VAL A 29 -15.78 28.49 -37.98
N THR A 30 -14.48 28.28 -38.04
CA THR A 30 -13.66 27.60 -37.02
C THR A 30 -13.56 28.45 -35.75
N GLY A 31 -13.95 27.88 -34.62
CA GLY A 31 -13.67 28.41 -33.29
C GLY A 31 -13.34 27.27 -32.34
N ARG A 32 -12.17 26.64 -32.48
CA ARG A 32 -11.64 25.72 -31.47
C ARG A 32 -11.05 26.59 -30.35
N PHE A 33 -11.77 26.72 -29.26
CA PHE A 33 -11.19 27.20 -28.00
C PHE A 33 -10.14 26.17 -27.55
N ARG A 34 -8.86 26.55 -27.67
CA ARG A 34 -7.72 25.81 -27.12
C ARG A 34 -7.47 26.37 -25.72
N ALA A 35 -7.95 25.68 -24.70
CA ALA A 35 -7.53 25.96 -23.32
C ALA A 35 -6.06 25.52 -23.20
N SER A 36 -5.14 26.48 -23.15
CA SER A 36 -3.74 26.23 -22.76
C SER A 36 -3.68 26.44 -21.26
N SER A 37 -3.59 25.37 -20.48
CA SER A 37 -3.20 25.46 -19.08
C SER A 37 -1.67 25.42 -19.02
N ASP A 38 -1.02 26.57 -18.87
CA ASP A 38 0.41 26.69 -18.54
C ASP A 38 0.69 26.36 -17.05
N VAL A 39 -0.20 25.62 -16.39
CA VAL A 39 0.05 25.09 -15.06
C VAL A 39 0.67 23.71 -15.26
N PRO A 40 1.94 23.47 -14.88
CA PRO A 40 2.49 22.13 -14.90
C PRO A 40 1.60 21.27 -13.99
N VAL A 41 0.87 20.34 -14.60
CA VAL A 41 0.19 19.28 -13.88
C VAL A 41 1.27 18.59 -13.06
N PRO A 42 1.18 18.57 -11.72
CA PRO A 42 2.17 17.89 -10.91
C PRO A 42 2.25 16.46 -11.41
N ASP A 43 3.44 16.06 -11.84
CA ASP A 43 3.67 14.75 -12.42
C ASP A 43 3.65 13.74 -11.26
N PHE A 44 2.45 13.30 -10.88
CA PHE A 44 2.20 12.37 -9.78
C PHE A 44 2.85 10.98 -10.00
N LEU A 45 3.52 10.80 -11.15
CA LEU A 45 4.28 9.64 -11.56
C LEU A 45 5.66 10.05 -12.12
N SER A 46 6.37 10.98 -11.44
CA SER A 46 7.73 11.37 -11.81
C SER A 46 8.60 10.13 -12.05
N SER A 47 9.41 10.13 -13.11
CA SER A 47 10.28 9.00 -13.48
C SER A 47 11.24 8.59 -12.34
N ASP A 48 11.57 9.53 -11.46
CA ASP A 48 12.34 9.29 -10.23
C ASP A 48 11.65 8.32 -9.25
N TRP A 49 10.31 8.28 -9.26
CA TRP A 49 9.51 7.35 -8.46
C TRP A 49 9.74 5.89 -8.89
N PHE A 50 9.75 5.63 -10.20
CA PHE A 50 10.01 4.28 -10.71
C PHE A 50 11.47 3.87 -10.53
N GLU A 51 12.42 4.78 -10.79
CA GLU A 51 13.87 4.56 -10.62
C GLU A 51 14.23 4.22 -9.16
N SER A 52 13.67 4.96 -8.19
CA SER A 52 13.94 4.72 -6.76
C SER A 52 13.43 3.35 -6.29
N ARG A 53 12.28 2.86 -6.79
CA ARG A 53 11.76 1.51 -6.51
C ARG A 53 12.56 0.36 -7.15
N ARG A 54 13.44 0.62 -8.13
CA ARG A 54 14.29 -0.44 -8.72
C ARG A 54 15.24 -1.05 -7.68
N LYS A 55 15.62 -0.29 -6.66
CA LYS A 55 16.35 -0.82 -5.50
C LYS A 55 15.34 -1.42 -4.52
N LYS A 56 15.31 -2.75 -4.45
CA LYS A 56 14.51 -3.51 -3.49
C LYS A 56 14.78 -2.92 -2.08
N PRO A 57 13.74 -2.65 -1.27
CA PRO A 57 13.96 -2.09 0.07
C PRO A 57 14.86 -3.00 0.91
N PHE A 58 15.29 -2.54 2.07
CA PHE A 58 15.83 -3.47 3.04
C PHE A 58 14.73 -4.49 3.45
N GLY A 59 15.12 -5.68 3.88
CA GLY A 59 14.18 -6.75 4.23
C GLY A 59 14.83 -7.80 5.12
N PRO A 60 14.05 -8.80 5.54
CA PRO A 60 14.50 -9.84 6.46
C PRO A 60 15.66 -10.66 5.85
N ARG A 61 16.56 -11.12 6.72
CA ARG A 61 17.75 -11.91 6.36
C ARG A 61 17.86 -13.11 7.29
N LEU A 62 18.40 -14.22 6.76
CA LEU A 62 18.59 -15.48 7.51
C LEU A 62 19.49 -15.34 8.74
N ASN A 63 20.45 -14.43 8.68
CA ASN A 63 21.45 -14.25 9.73
C ASN A 63 21.03 -13.26 10.82
N PHE A 64 19.79 -12.74 10.79
CA PHE A 64 19.31 -11.84 11.83
C PHE A 64 18.83 -12.59 13.06
N SER A 65 19.17 -12.05 14.23
CA SER A 65 18.41 -12.36 15.44
C SER A 65 17.04 -11.67 15.42
N ALA A 66 16.15 -12.09 16.32
CA ALA A 66 14.85 -11.44 16.48
C ALA A 66 15.01 -9.96 16.87
N GLU A 67 15.96 -9.64 17.77
CA GLU A 67 16.28 -8.28 18.19
C GLU A 67 16.85 -7.44 17.04
N GLU A 68 17.77 -7.99 16.26
CA GLU A 68 18.36 -7.30 15.10
C GLU A 68 17.30 -6.98 14.04
N ALA A 69 16.35 -7.90 13.82
CA ALA A 69 15.24 -7.69 12.90
C ALA A 69 14.32 -6.54 13.36
N VAL A 70 14.03 -6.43 14.67
CA VAL A 70 13.25 -5.31 15.23
C VAL A 70 14.04 -4.01 15.14
N GLN A 71 15.32 -4.04 15.50
CA GLN A 71 16.22 -2.89 15.44
C GLN A 71 16.29 -2.31 14.01
N CYS A 72 16.45 -3.17 13.00
CA CYS A 72 16.50 -2.73 11.60
C CYS A 72 15.19 -2.08 11.13
N GLN A 73 14.05 -2.63 11.56
CA GLN A 73 12.73 -2.07 11.28
C GLN A 73 12.57 -0.68 11.91
N LEU A 74 12.98 -0.53 13.18
CA LEU A 74 12.95 0.75 13.89
C LEU A 74 13.91 1.77 13.27
N ASP A 75 15.09 1.37 12.83
CA ASP A 75 16.01 2.25 12.10
C ASP A 75 15.43 2.72 10.77
N ALA A 76 14.76 1.83 10.04
CA ALA A 76 14.08 2.21 8.80
C ALA A 76 12.95 3.22 9.06
N LEU A 77 12.17 3.05 10.14
CA LEU A 77 11.11 3.98 10.53
C LEU A 77 11.65 5.32 11.03
N LYS A 78 12.81 5.33 11.72
CA LYS A 78 13.51 6.55 12.13
C LYS A 78 13.88 7.43 10.93
N TYR A 79 14.30 6.80 9.84
CA TYR A 79 14.66 7.46 8.58
C TYR A 79 13.63 7.16 7.48
N ASN A 80 12.33 7.25 7.81
CA ASN A 80 11.24 6.76 6.98
C ASN A 80 11.30 7.22 5.52
N ASP A 81 11.68 8.47 5.28
CA ASP A 81 11.66 9.07 3.94
C ASP A 81 13.00 9.03 3.19
N GLN A 82 13.94 8.17 3.62
CA GLN A 82 15.23 7.98 2.97
C GLN A 82 15.42 6.52 2.53
N PRO A 83 15.80 6.26 1.26
CA PRO A 83 16.15 7.21 0.19
C PRO A 83 14.94 7.79 -0.57
N ARG A 84 13.71 7.36 -0.27
CA ARG A 84 12.47 7.82 -0.88
C ARG A 84 11.37 7.90 0.18
N GLN A 85 10.30 8.62 -0.13
CA GLN A 85 9.14 8.72 0.76
C GLN A 85 8.61 7.34 1.18
N ASP A 86 8.27 7.19 2.46
CA ASP A 86 7.71 5.96 3.04
C ASP A 86 8.57 4.70 2.88
N TYR A 87 9.88 4.85 2.66
CA TYR A 87 10.82 3.74 2.62
C TYR A 87 10.83 2.91 3.91
N GLY A 88 10.72 3.55 5.08
CA GLY A 88 10.60 2.87 6.37
C GLY A 88 9.38 1.94 6.41
N VAL A 89 8.23 2.44 5.97
CA VAL A 89 7.00 1.65 5.84
C VAL A 89 7.14 0.52 4.82
N GLU A 90 7.84 0.73 3.70
CA GLU A 90 8.15 -0.34 2.74
C GLU A 90 9.01 -1.44 3.37
N VAL A 91 9.97 -1.09 4.23
CA VAL A 91 10.74 -2.07 5.01
C VAL A 91 9.82 -2.83 5.95
N MET A 92 8.96 -2.15 6.72
CA MET A 92 7.98 -2.79 7.61
C MET A 92 7.10 -3.80 6.85
N TYR A 93 6.59 -3.42 5.69
CA TYR A 93 5.76 -4.28 4.85
C TYR A 93 6.51 -5.54 4.39
N ARG A 94 7.83 -5.43 4.13
CA ARG A 94 8.65 -6.58 3.75
C ARG A 94 9.01 -7.51 4.89
N PHE A 95 9.04 -7.01 6.11
CA PHE A 95 9.18 -7.84 7.30
C PHE A 95 7.85 -8.46 7.73
N ALA A 96 6.72 -7.95 7.22
CA ALA A 96 5.42 -8.42 7.64
C ALA A 96 5.20 -9.89 7.24
N GLY A 97 4.95 -10.72 8.23
CA GLY A 97 4.82 -12.16 8.08
C GLY A 97 3.40 -12.61 7.76
N PHE A 98 2.52 -11.77 7.22
CA PHE A 98 1.15 -12.16 6.87
C PHE A 98 1.03 -12.62 5.41
N ASP A 99 -0.03 -13.35 5.09
CA ASP A 99 -0.38 -13.69 3.71
C ASP A 99 -1.10 -12.48 3.05
N PRO A 100 -0.58 -11.90 1.95
CA PRO A 100 -1.22 -10.78 1.26
C PRO A 100 -2.64 -11.07 0.75
N PHE A 101 -3.04 -12.34 0.60
CA PHE A 101 -4.37 -12.72 0.14
C PHE A 101 -5.37 -12.93 1.28
N GLU A 102 -4.90 -12.85 2.53
CA GLU A 102 -5.73 -13.05 3.72
C GLU A 102 -5.83 -11.77 4.57
N ARG A 103 -6.87 -11.70 5.41
CA ARG A 103 -6.98 -10.62 6.40
C ARG A 103 -6.04 -10.88 7.56
N SER A 104 -5.27 -9.87 7.93
CA SER A 104 -4.23 -9.95 8.95
C SER A 104 -4.60 -9.17 10.22
N THR A 105 -4.19 -9.69 11.37
CA THR A 105 -4.25 -9.04 12.68
C THR A 105 -2.96 -8.28 13.03
N TYR A 106 -2.13 -7.95 12.03
CA TYR A 106 -0.82 -7.31 12.22
C TYR A 106 -0.89 -6.07 13.13
N PHE A 107 -1.94 -5.24 12.99
CA PHE A 107 -2.16 -4.04 13.81
C PHE A 107 -3.24 -4.23 14.91
N GLY A 108 -3.59 -5.48 15.23
CA GLY A 108 -4.63 -5.85 16.19
C GLY A 108 -5.91 -6.34 15.51
N PRO A 109 -6.81 -5.44 15.07
CA PRO A 109 -7.99 -5.83 14.29
C PRO A 109 -7.65 -6.47 12.94
N PHE A 110 -8.60 -7.20 12.35
CA PHE A 110 -8.46 -7.78 11.01
C PHE A 110 -8.51 -6.70 9.92
N PHE A 111 -7.41 -6.50 9.22
CA PHE A 111 -7.31 -5.61 8.07
C PHE A 111 -6.95 -6.39 6.80
N ASP A 112 -7.43 -5.90 5.66
CA ASP A 112 -6.88 -6.27 4.36
C ASP A 112 -5.60 -5.46 4.16
N LEU A 113 -4.46 -6.12 4.39
CA LEU A 113 -3.13 -5.53 4.30
C LEU A 113 -2.37 -6.00 3.05
N GLY A 114 -3.00 -6.77 2.16
CA GLY A 114 -2.38 -7.24 0.93
C GLY A 114 -1.95 -6.11 0.00
N GLN A 115 -2.66 -4.99 0.05
CA GLN A 115 -2.30 -3.78 -0.68
C GLN A 115 -1.38 -2.90 0.17
N PHE A 116 -0.21 -2.57 -0.36
CA PHE A 116 0.77 -1.72 0.32
C PHE A 116 0.17 -0.38 0.76
N GLU A 117 -0.70 0.23 -0.05
CA GLU A 117 -1.33 1.51 0.28
C GLU A 117 -2.22 1.42 1.52
N ARG A 118 -2.89 0.29 1.77
CA ARG A 118 -3.70 0.08 2.99
C ARG A 118 -2.80 -0.01 4.21
N PHE A 119 -1.73 -0.78 4.12
CA PHE A 119 -0.71 -0.89 5.16
C PHE A 119 -0.07 0.47 5.49
N ARG A 120 0.29 1.23 4.44
CA ARG A 120 0.87 2.57 4.55
C ARG A 120 -0.06 3.58 5.21
N ARG A 121 -1.36 3.56 4.88
CA ARG A 121 -2.34 4.47 5.48
C ARG A 121 -2.43 4.30 7.00
N ILE A 122 -2.28 3.09 7.52
CA ILE A 122 -2.32 2.85 8.97
C ILE A 122 -1.19 3.63 9.64
N PHE A 123 0.04 3.52 9.15
CA PHE A 123 1.17 4.29 9.69
C PHE A 123 0.94 5.81 9.71
N HIS A 124 0.24 6.37 8.73
CA HIS A 124 0.03 7.82 8.64
C HIS A 124 -1.17 8.36 9.44
N HIS A 125 -2.22 7.55 9.64
CA HIS A 125 -3.52 8.03 10.14
C HIS A 125 -3.94 7.45 11.49
N SER A 126 -3.07 6.74 12.19
CA SER A 126 -3.36 6.13 13.48
C SER A 126 -2.28 6.45 14.52
N ASN A 127 -2.37 5.86 15.71
CA ASN A 127 -1.36 6.00 16.77
C ASN A 127 0.04 5.56 16.30
N TYR A 128 0.13 4.80 15.19
CA TYR A 128 1.38 4.36 14.59
C TYR A 128 2.17 5.47 13.90
N ARG A 129 1.59 6.66 13.72
CA ARG A 129 2.28 7.86 13.21
C ARG A 129 3.52 8.22 14.02
N VAL A 130 3.49 7.97 15.33
CA VAL A 130 4.60 8.24 16.25
C VAL A 130 5.89 7.51 15.85
N LEU A 131 5.76 6.37 15.17
CA LEU A 131 6.90 5.59 14.68
C LEU A 131 7.64 6.26 13.54
N LEU A 132 6.95 7.08 12.74
CA LEU A 132 7.53 7.70 11.55
C LEU A 132 8.42 8.88 11.94
N CYS A 133 9.67 8.85 11.49
CA CYS A 133 10.64 9.92 11.74
C CYS A 133 10.81 10.24 13.24
N HIS A 134 10.72 9.22 14.09
CA HIS A 134 10.86 9.34 15.54
C HIS A 134 12.27 9.82 15.92
N LYS A 135 12.37 10.58 17.02
CA LYS A 135 13.65 11.13 17.51
C LYS A 135 14.45 10.07 18.25
N GLU A 136 13.78 9.43 19.19
CA GLU A 136 14.39 8.49 20.13
C GLU A 136 13.49 7.26 20.30
N ARG A 137 14.14 6.16 20.67
CA ARG A 137 13.48 4.92 21.03
C ARG A 137 14.22 4.24 22.17
N LYS A 138 13.49 3.54 23.01
CA LYS A 138 14.05 2.78 24.14
C LYS A 138 13.38 1.42 24.20
N ILE A 139 14.21 0.36 24.23
CA ILE A 139 13.72 -1.00 24.50
C ILE A 139 13.30 -1.06 25.96
N LEU A 140 12.01 -1.36 26.21
CA LEU A 140 11.46 -1.51 27.55
C LEU A 140 11.60 -2.93 28.06
N SER A 141 11.32 -3.92 27.20
CA SER A 141 11.44 -5.33 27.54
C SER A 141 11.63 -6.19 26.29
N SER A 142 12.25 -7.35 26.46
CA SER A 142 12.44 -8.38 25.44
C SER A 142 12.09 -9.74 26.04
N LEU A 143 11.29 -10.54 25.34
CA LEU A 143 10.74 -11.79 25.86
C LEU A 143 10.71 -12.87 24.78
N TRP A 144 11.37 -14.00 25.04
CA TRP A 144 11.20 -15.21 24.26
C TRP A 144 9.95 -15.94 24.74
N VAL A 145 8.89 -15.92 23.92
CA VAL A 145 7.63 -16.62 24.23
C VAL A 145 7.79 -18.12 23.98
N LYS A 146 8.48 -18.47 22.89
CA LYS A 146 8.87 -19.82 22.47
C LYS A 146 10.17 -19.72 21.67
N GLU A 147 10.79 -20.85 21.32
CA GLU A 147 12.03 -20.90 20.51
C GLU A 147 11.93 -20.09 19.21
N ASN A 148 10.78 -20.15 18.54
CA ASN A 148 10.54 -19.46 17.27
C ASN A 148 9.62 -18.23 17.41
N ARG A 149 9.39 -17.72 18.63
CA ARG A 149 8.54 -16.56 18.85
C ARG A 149 9.09 -15.63 19.93
N PHE A 150 9.31 -14.38 19.52
CA PHE A 150 9.92 -13.34 20.34
C PHE A 150 9.02 -12.11 20.40
N LYS A 151 9.00 -11.45 21.55
CA LYS A 151 8.27 -10.20 21.77
C LYS A 151 9.21 -9.12 22.27
N GLN A 152 9.04 -7.89 21.78
CA GLN A 152 9.81 -6.74 22.27
C GLN A 152 8.91 -5.53 22.42
N ARG A 153 8.90 -4.95 23.62
CA ARG A 153 8.19 -3.69 23.89
C ARG A 153 9.17 -2.54 23.77
N VAL A 154 8.77 -1.51 23.04
CA VAL A 154 9.60 -0.37 22.67
C VAL A 154 8.81 0.89 22.93
N TRP A 155 9.39 1.80 23.72
CA TRP A 155 8.92 3.16 23.83
C TRP A 155 9.52 4.00 22.72
N ILE A 156 8.71 4.86 22.11
CA ILE A 156 9.05 5.70 20.98
C ILE A 156 8.69 7.14 21.29
N GLN A 157 9.62 8.05 21.05
CA GLN A 157 9.37 9.48 21.04
C GLN A 157 9.31 9.98 19.60
N GLY A 158 8.12 10.44 19.20
CA GLY A 158 7.83 10.96 17.88
C GLY A 158 8.57 12.25 17.54
N SER A 159 8.29 12.77 16.34
CA SER A 159 8.90 14.01 15.85
C SER A 159 8.31 15.26 16.52
N ARG A 160 7.03 15.20 16.93
CA ARG A 160 6.34 16.30 17.59
C ARG A 160 6.62 16.31 19.10
N PRO A 161 6.58 17.47 19.77
CA PRO A 161 6.63 17.52 21.23
C PRO A 161 5.45 16.72 21.83
N GLU A 162 5.69 16.05 22.95
CA GLU A 162 4.70 15.26 23.72
C GLU A 162 4.11 14.04 22.98
N GLU A 163 4.62 13.72 21.80
CA GLU A 163 4.20 12.54 21.04
C GLU A 163 5.04 11.34 21.47
N GLU A 164 4.54 10.56 22.42
CA GLU A 164 5.24 9.39 22.97
C GLU A 164 4.29 8.21 23.08
N GLU A 165 4.71 7.05 22.58
CA GLU A 165 3.89 5.84 22.59
C GLU A 165 4.73 4.59 22.82
N VAL A 166 4.08 3.52 23.30
CA VAL A 166 4.71 2.21 23.48
C VAL A 166 4.11 1.22 22.51
N PHE A 167 4.98 0.47 21.84
CA PHE A 167 4.60 -0.57 20.88
C PHE A 167 5.18 -1.92 21.27
N GLU A 168 4.42 -2.99 21.05
CA GLU A 168 4.86 -4.37 21.15
C GLU A 168 5.05 -4.96 19.76
N PHE A 169 6.28 -5.35 19.44
CA PHE A 169 6.60 -6.17 18.28
C PHE A 169 6.46 -7.64 18.68
N THR A 170 5.68 -8.40 17.91
CA THR A 170 5.71 -9.86 17.97
C THR A 170 6.39 -10.38 16.71
N MET A 171 7.53 -11.04 16.90
CA MET A 171 8.36 -11.62 15.87
C MET A 171 8.19 -13.14 15.87
N VAL A 172 8.12 -13.74 14.68
CA VAL A 172 8.05 -15.20 14.49
C VAL A 172 9.14 -15.62 13.52
N GLN A 173 9.89 -16.65 13.89
CA GLN A 173 10.80 -17.33 12.99
C GLN A 173 9.99 -18.34 12.17
N ARG A 174 10.01 -18.17 10.85
CA ARG A 174 9.30 -19.07 9.94
C ARG A 174 10.01 -20.43 9.89
N VAL A 175 9.20 -21.49 9.86
CA VAL A 175 9.66 -22.87 9.75
C VAL A 175 9.07 -23.46 8.47
N GLY A 176 9.94 -23.88 7.57
CA GLY A 176 9.58 -24.42 6.25
C GLY A 176 9.24 -23.37 5.19
N GLY A 177 9.23 -23.81 3.93
CA GLY A 177 8.98 -22.96 2.77
C GLY A 177 10.18 -22.07 2.37
N SER A 178 9.94 -21.07 1.52
CA SER A 178 10.98 -20.16 1.01
C SER A 178 11.50 -19.15 2.03
N TRP A 179 10.83 -19.03 3.18
CA TRP A 179 11.18 -18.13 4.28
C TRP A 179 11.68 -18.89 5.52
N ASP A 180 12.04 -20.17 5.39
CA ASP A 180 12.53 -20.97 6.51
C ASP A 180 13.74 -20.32 7.20
N GLY A 181 13.69 -20.21 8.52
CA GLY A 181 14.72 -19.59 9.36
C GLY A 181 14.67 -18.05 9.44
N TYR A 182 13.86 -17.36 8.63
CA TYR A 182 13.76 -15.90 8.68
C TYR A 182 12.86 -15.42 9.82
N TRP A 183 13.28 -14.35 10.50
CA TRP A 183 12.45 -13.60 11.44
C TRP A 183 11.56 -12.60 10.70
N LEU A 184 10.25 -12.77 10.88
CA LEU A 184 9.21 -11.90 10.33
C LEU A 184 8.38 -11.30 11.47
N THR A 185 7.74 -10.17 11.22
CA THR A 185 6.85 -9.51 12.17
C THR A 185 5.45 -10.10 12.02
N GLU A 186 4.98 -10.81 13.05
CA GLU A 186 3.61 -11.32 13.15
C GLU A 186 2.64 -10.18 13.45
N SER A 187 2.99 -9.32 14.41
CA SER A 187 2.20 -8.14 14.75
C SER A 187 3.05 -6.99 15.29
N LEU A 188 2.54 -5.79 15.11
CA LEU A 188 2.99 -4.56 15.73
C LEU A 188 1.78 -3.92 16.40
N LEU A 189 1.74 -3.95 17.72
CA LEU A 189 0.58 -3.51 18.50
C LEU A 189 0.92 -2.28 19.32
N HIS A 190 -0.03 -1.37 19.42
CA HIS A 190 0.01 -0.28 20.40
C HIS A 190 -0.33 -0.82 21.79
N ASP A 191 0.47 -0.45 22.80
CA ASP A 191 0.38 -1.01 24.16
C ASP A 191 -0.74 -0.36 25.01
N GLY A 192 -1.18 0.85 24.67
CA GLY A 192 -2.38 1.47 25.25
C GLY A 192 -3.66 0.85 24.69
N ASP A 193 -4.62 0.52 25.57
CA ASP A 193 -5.88 -0.19 25.32
C ASP A 193 -6.41 -0.06 23.88
N GLY A 194 -6.61 -1.23 23.25
CA GLY A 194 -6.74 -1.37 21.81
C GLY A 194 -7.80 -0.49 21.17
N PHE A 195 -7.40 0.21 20.10
CA PHE A 195 -8.27 0.73 19.03
C PHE A 195 -9.68 1.19 19.50
N SER A 196 -9.76 2.07 20.49
CA SER A 196 -10.99 2.76 20.84
C SER A 196 -11.24 3.90 19.84
N GLY A 197 -11.62 3.59 18.59
CA GLY A 197 -11.94 4.63 17.61
C GLY A 197 -12.06 4.10 16.20
N GLY A 198 -13.30 3.89 15.76
CA GLY A 198 -13.63 3.41 14.43
C GLY A 198 -13.00 4.27 13.33
N VAL A 199 -12.12 3.66 12.55
CA VAL A 199 -11.80 4.16 11.21
C VAL A 199 -12.96 3.72 10.32
N ALA A 200 -13.84 4.66 9.98
CA ALA A 200 -14.87 4.44 8.97
C ALA A 200 -14.17 4.20 7.62
N TYR A 201 -14.56 3.09 6.97
CA TYR A 201 -14.08 2.66 5.66
C TYR A 201 -14.60 3.55 4.54
#